data_AF-A0A7V4QCQ0-F1
#
_entry.id   AF-A0A7V4QCQ0-F1
#
_cell.length_a   1.000
_cell.length_b   1.000
_cell.length_c   1.000
_cell.angle_alpha   90.00
_cell.angle_beta   90.00
_cell.angle_gamma   90.00
#
_symmetry.space_group_name_H-M   'P 1'
#
loop_
_entity.id
_entity.type
_entity.pdbx_description
1 polymer ?
#
loop_
_entity_poly.entity_id
_entity_poly.type
_entity_poly.pdbx_seq_one_letter_code
_entity_poly.pdbx_strand_id
1 'polypeptide(L)'
;MIFSIFCSTLLADTKVLSDTSMQFEPIFSSDKILDRFTKTQNEQSYENYKELIVRYAKQNNLNAMLLAAIIKVESNFDKKAVSATNAIGLMQIKLDQSVSDVYKNIFGRIDLPPIEQLLDPQFNISIGSAYLNLISTKYFKDIKNPQTKEYCIIAAYNAGAGEVLRTFSSNKIEAQTIINNQMPDEVLANLKTKLMNEQGRRYIQKVLDAKNELETKNSTRSPNRDSFIFVNPLNR
;
A
#
# COMPACT_ATOMS: atom_id res chain seq x y z
N MET A 1 54.22 33.85 26.68
CA MET A 1 53.59 34.60 27.79
C MET A 1 53.20 33.56 28.84
N ILE A 2 54.01 33.48 29.89
CA ILE A 2 53.93 32.54 31.02
C ILE A 2 53.02 33.16 32.09
N PHE A 3 52.24 32.35 32.82
CA PHE A 3 52.04 32.35 34.29
C PHE A 3 51.02 31.22 34.62
N SER A 4 51.44 30.07 35.17
CA SER A 4 51.69 29.75 36.60
C SER A 4 50.42 29.21 37.30
N ILE A 5 50.27 27.89 37.53
CA ILE A 5 50.65 27.07 38.71
C ILE A 5 49.62 27.11 39.86
N PHE A 6 49.11 25.93 40.24
CA PHE A 6 49.12 25.28 41.57
C PHE A 6 48.62 23.83 41.33
N CYS A 7 49.35 22.71 41.52
CA CYS A 7 50.01 22.12 42.72
C CYS A 7 49.04 22.08 43.92
N SER A 8 48.79 21.01 44.68
CA SER A 8 49.43 19.70 44.86
C SER A 8 48.47 18.73 45.58
N THR A 9 48.66 17.43 45.30
CA THR A 9 48.63 16.26 46.21
C THR A 9 47.41 15.95 47.09
N LEU A 10 46.80 14.76 46.89
CA LEU A 10 46.76 13.75 47.96
C LEU A 10 46.62 12.31 47.41
N LEU A 11 47.63 11.53 47.76
CA LEU A 11 47.81 10.09 47.98
C LEU A 11 46.77 9.05 47.52
N ALA A 12 47.35 7.95 47.05
CA ALA A 12 46.75 6.66 46.81
C ALA A 12 45.87 6.15 47.97
N ASP A 13 44.79 5.46 47.62
CA ASP A 13 44.47 4.16 48.19
C ASP A 13 43.51 3.41 47.27
N THR A 14 44.03 2.34 46.65
CA THR A 14 43.23 1.29 46.04
C THR A 14 42.47 0.57 47.14
N LYS A 15 41.16 0.81 47.25
CA LYS A 15 40.27 -0.06 48.02
C LYS A 15 39.07 -0.44 47.19
N VAL A 16 39.12 -1.68 46.72
CA VAL A 16 37.97 -2.46 46.27
C VAL A 16 36.87 -2.34 47.32
N LEU A 17 35.74 -1.76 46.94
CA LEU A 17 34.46 -1.94 47.61
C LEU A 17 33.49 -2.50 46.58
N SER A 18 33.37 -3.83 46.63
CA SER A 18 32.26 -4.61 46.15
C SER A 18 30.96 -4.20 46.86
N ASP A 19 29.83 -4.53 46.23
CA ASP A 19 28.46 -4.39 46.71
C ASP A 19 27.75 -3.06 46.44
N THR A 20 27.21 -2.95 45.22
CA THR A 20 25.77 -2.71 45.05
C THR A 20 25.33 -3.30 43.70
N SER A 21 24.80 -4.52 43.72
CA SER A 21 24.04 -5.07 42.58
C SER A 21 22.72 -4.31 42.46
N MET A 22 22.73 -3.21 41.71
CA MET A 22 21.50 -2.53 41.31
C MET A 22 20.83 -3.39 40.24
N GLN A 23 19.98 -4.33 40.67
CA GLN A 23 19.09 -5.06 39.78
C GLN A 23 18.12 -4.07 39.16
N PHE A 24 18.33 -3.75 37.88
CA PHE A 24 17.29 -3.13 37.07
C PHE A 24 16.24 -4.19 36.77
N GLU A 25 15.18 -4.22 37.57
CA GLU A 25 13.94 -4.91 37.17
C GLU A 25 13.44 -4.25 35.88
N PRO A 26 13.24 -5.00 34.78
CA PRO A 26 12.75 -4.43 33.55
C PRO A 26 11.34 -3.88 33.78
N ILE A 27 11.19 -2.57 33.61
CA ILE A 27 9.94 -1.82 33.85
C ILE A 27 8.76 -2.37 33.01
N PHE A 28 9.04 -3.14 31.95
CA PHE A 28 8.05 -3.85 31.15
C PHE A 28 8.53 -5.23 30.72
N SER A 29 7.72 -6.26 30.99
CA SER A 29 7.95 -7.65 30.53
C SER A 29 7.94 -7.72 28.99
N SER A 30 8.93 -8.44 28.44
CA SER A 30 9.07 -8.77 27.02
C SER A 30 7.81 -9.39 26.42
N ASP A 31 7.05 -10.14 27.24
CA ASP A 31 5.85 -10.85 26.80
C ASP A 31 4.70 -9.86 26.48
N LYS A 32 4.61 -8.75 27.22
CA LYS A 32 3.63 -7.69 26.93
C LYS A 32 3.98 -6.90 25.67
N ILE A 33 5.27 -6.73 25.38
CA ILE A 33 5.73 -6.08 24.15
C ILE A 33 5.47 -6.99 22.96
N LEU A 34 5.81 -8.28 23.09
CA LEU A 34 5.56 -9.28 22.06
C LEU A 34 4.05 -9.44 21.79
N ASP A 35 3.21 -9.53 22.82
CA ASP A 35 1.76 -9.61 22.69
C ASP A 35 1.16 -8.39 21.98
N ARG A 36 1.56 -7.17 22.37
CA ARG A 36 1.14 -5.94 21.67
C ARG A 36 1.62 -5.91 20.22
N PHE A 37 2.85 -6.33 19.97
CA PHE A 37 3.43 -6.39 18.63
C PHE A 37 2.67 -7.41 17.76
N THR A 38 2.42 -8.62 18.27
CA THR A 38 1.65 -9.65 17.57
C THR A 38 0.21 -9.24 17.34
N LYS A 39 -0.41 -8.57 18.31
CA LYS A 39 -1.78 -8.07 18.19
C LYS A 39 -1.90 -6.97 17.14
N THR A 40 -0.95 -6.02 17.12
CA THR A 40 -0.90 -4.94 16.13
C THR A 40 -0.69 -5.49 14.72
N GLN A 41 0.23 -6.46 14.57
CA GLN A 41 0.47 -7.15 13.29
C GLN A 41 -0.75 -7.96 12.84
N ASN A 42 -1.48 -8.58 13.77
CA ASN A 42 -2.66 -9.37 13.44
C ASN A 42 -3.86 -8.48 13.07
N GLU A 43 -4.01 -7.29 13.67
CA GLU A 43 -5.04 -6.30 13.30
C GLU A 43 -4.77 -5.62 11.94
N GLN A 44 -3.50 -5.47 11.56
CA GLN A 44 -3.01 -4.88 10.30
C GLN A 44 -2.59 -5.93 9.27
N SER A 45 -3.36 -7.02 9.17
CA SER A 45 -3.06 -8.14 8.27
C SER A 45 -4.01 -8.16 7.07
N TYR A 46 -3.47 -8.55 5.92
CA TYR A 46 -4.21 -8.89 4.71
C TYR A 46 -5.38 -9.85 4.99
N GLU A 47 -5.19 -10.83 5.88
CA GLU A 47 -6.21 -11.86 6.15
C GLU A 47 -7.52 -11.28 6.72
N ASN A 48 -7.46 -10.19 7.50
CA ASN A 48 -8.66 -9.57 8.09
C ASN A 48 -9.60 -8.98 7.05
N TYR A 49 -9.07 -8.58 5.90
CA TYR A 49 -9.82 -7.89 4.86
C TYR A 49 -9.91 -8.71 3.58
N LYS A 50 -9.36 -9.92 3.55
CA LYS A 50 -9.27 -10.78 2.37
C LYS A 50 -10.61 -11.00 1.68
N GLU A 51 -11.67 -11.30 2.45
CA GLU A 51 -13.00 -11.51 1.89
C GLU A 51 -13.57 -10.24 1.25
N LEU A 52 -13.40 -9.08 1.90
CA LEU A 52 -13.82 -7.79 1.36
C LEU A 52 -13.04 -7.45 0.10
N ILE A 53 -11.71 -7.64 0.11
CA ILE A 53 -10.84 -7.40 -1.03
C ILE A 53 -11.27 -8.27 -2.21
N VAL A 54 -11.44 -9.58 -2.03
CA VAL A 54 -11.85 -10.49 -3.11
C VAL A 54 -13.24 -10.11 -3.65
N ARG A 55 -14.19 -9.81 -2.76
CA ARG A 55 -15.55 -9.39 -3.14
C ARG A 55 -15.52 -8.13 -4.00
N TYR A 56 -14.89 -7.07 -3.51
CA TYR A 56 -14.91 -5.77 -4.16
C TYR A 56 -14.00 -5.71 -5.39
N ALA A 57 -12.91 -6.48 -5.42
CA ALA A 57 -12.11 -6.66 -6.62
C ALA A 57 -12.93 -7.32 -7.73
N LYS A 58 -13.67 -8.39 -7.41
CA LYS A 58 -14.56 -9.06 -8.38
C LYS A 58 -15.66 -8.13 -8.88
N GLN A 59 -16.34 -7.41 -7.99
CA GLN A 59 -17.41 -6.48 -8.35
C GLN A 59 -16.94 -5.36 -9.30
N ASN A 60 -15.69 -4.93 -9.16
CA ASN A 60 -15.11 -3.82 -9.91
C ASN A 60 -14.17 -4.26 -11.05
N ASN A 61 -14.14 -5.55 -11.37
CA ASN A 61 -13.26 -6.13 -12.39
C ASN A 61 -11.77 -5.77 -12.21
N LEU A 62 -11.30 -5.88 -10.96
CA LEU A 62 -9.91 -5.62 -10.56
C LEU A 62 -9.22 -6.93 -10.17
N ASN A 63 -7.90 -6.96 -10.31
CA ASN A 63 -7.09 -8.01 -9.70
C ASN A 63 -7.11 -7.86 -8.16
N ALA A 64 -7.43 -8.93 -7.43
CA ALA A 64 -7.52 -8.90 -5.96
C ALA A 64 -6.17 -8.60 -5.28
N MET A 65 -5.06 -9.07 -5.84
CA MET A 65 -3.70 -8.76 -5.35
C MET A 65 -3.33 -7.31 -5.60
N LEU A 66 -3.78 -6.72 -6.72
CA LEU A 66 -3.62 -5.28 -6.95
C LEU A 66 -4.36 -4.46 -5.88
N LEU A 67 -5.63 -4.79 -5.60
CA LEU A 67 -6.42 -4.09 -4.59
C LEU A 67 -5.78 -4.23 -3.20
N ALA A 68 -5.31 -5.42 -2.84
CA ALA A 68 -4.58 -5.66 -1.61
C ALA A 68 -3.26 -4.87 -1.53
N ALA A 69 -2.50 -4.79 -2.63
CA ALA A 69 -1.26 -4.04 -2.71
C ALA A 69 -1.48 -2.53 -2.51
N ILE A 70 -2.55 -1.98 -3.10
CA ILE A 70 -2.94 -0.58 -2.88
C ILE A 70 -3.28 -0.36 -1.41
N ILE A 71 -4.12 -1.19 -0.80
CA ILE A 71 -4.45 -1.08 0.64
C ILE A 71 -3.17 -1.13 1.50
N LYS A 72 -2.25 -2.03 1.18
CA LYS A 72 -0.97 -2.15 1.87
C LYS A 72 -0.13 -0.87 1.76
N VAL A 73 -0.02 -0.28 0.57
CA VAL A 73 0.77 0.94 0.35
C VAL A 73 0.11 2.16 0.99
N GLU A 74 -1.22 2.24 0.98
CA GLU A 74 -1.99 3.38 1.50
C GLU A 74 -2.01 3.44 3.03
N SER A 75 -2.24 2.30 3.69
CA SER A 75 -2.48 2.27 5.14
C SER A 75 -1.74 1.16 5.87
N ASN A 76 -1.03 0.29 5.16
CA ASN A 76 -0.56 -0.99 5.71
C ASN A 76 -1.68 -1.76 6.43
N PHE A 77 -2.88 -1.77 5.84
CA PHE A 77 -4.10 -2.37 6.41
C PHE A 77 -4.60 -1.74 7.72
N ASP A 78 -4.17 -0.52 8.06
CA ASP A 78 -4.72 0.24 9.18
C ASP A 78 -6.04 0.93 8.80
N LYS A 79 -7.16 0.38 9.28
CA LYS A 79 -8.49 0.98 9.06
C LYS A 79 -8.68 2.35 9.73
N LYS A 80 -7.82 2.72 10.67
CA LYS A 80 -7.85 4.01 11.39
C LYS A 80 -6.88 5.04 10.80
N ALA A 81 -6.19 4.72 9.70
CA ALA A 81 -5.22 5.62 9.08
C ALA A 81 -5.89 6.94 8.65
N VAL A 82 -5.29 8.07 9.03
CA VAL A 82 -5.68 9.41 8.59
C VAL A 82 -4.43 10.16 8.16
N SER A 83 -4.36 10.62 6.91
CA SER A 83 -3.23 11.40 6.42
C SER A 83 -3.32 12.87 6.82
N ALA A 84 -2.20 13.59 6.68
CA ALA A 84 -2.16 15.05 6.83
C ALA A 84 -3.04 15.81 5.81
N THR A 85 -3.48 15.15 4.73
CA THR A 85 -4.36 15.72 3.70
C THR A 85 -5.79 15.19 3.80
N ASN A 86 -6.16 14.62 4.96
CA ASN A 86 -7.49 14.07 5.28
C ASN A 86 -7.92 12.90 4.38
N ALA A 87 -6.95 12.10 3.92
CA ALA A 87 -7.23 10.80 3.33
C ALA A 87 -7.46 9.77 4.46
N ILE A 88 -8.50 8.94 4.35
CA ILE A 88 -9.02 8.15 5.48
C ILE A 88 -9.12 6.66 5.15
N GLY A 89 -8.77 5.84 6.15
CA GLY A 89 -8.97 4.41 6.21
C GLY A 89 -8.06 3.61 5.29
N LEU A 90 -8.48 2.37 5.01
CA LEU A 90 -7.68 1.34 4.36
C LEU A 90 -7.09 1.75 3.00
N MET A 91 -7.89 2.42 2.19
CA MET A 91 -7.53 2.85 0.84
C MET A 91 -7.24 4.35 0.75
N GLN A 92 -7.17 5.06 1.88
CA GLN A 92 -6.88 6.50 1.93
C GLN A 92 -7.77 7.30 0.96
N ILE A 93 -9.08 7.07 1.03
CA ILE A 93 -10.07 7.80 0.22
C ILE A 93 -10.37 9.17 0.83
N LYS A 94 -10.80 10.12 0.00
CA LYS A 94 -11.10 11.50 0.40
C LYS A 94 -12.53 11.87 0.03
N LEU A 95 -13.21 12.54 0.97
CA LEU A 95 -14.62 12.90 0.83
C LEU A 95 -14.87 13.83 -0.37
N ASP A 96 -14.03 14.85 -0.53
CA ASP A 96 -14.10 15.87 -1.58
C ASP A 96 -13.51 15.44 -2.92
N GLN A 97 -12.93 14.24 -3.01
CA GLN A 97 -12.28 13.71 -4.21
C GLN A 97 -12.85 12.34 -4.57
N SER A 98 -12.21 11.23 -4.16
CA SER A 98 -12.59 9.90 -4.62
C SER A 98 -14.02 9.50 -4.24
N VAL A 99 -14.50 9.88 -3.04
CA VAL A 99 -15.90 9.63 -2.65
C VAL A 99 -16.86 10.43 -3.52
N SER A 100 -16.63 11.74 -3.66
CA SER A 100 -17.44 12.63 -4.49
C SER A 100 -17.50 12.16 -5.95
N ASP A 101 -16.36 11.73 -6.51
CA ASP A 101 -16.30 11.18 -7.87
C ASP A 101 -17.12 9.90 -8.01
N VAL A 102 -17.01 8.95 -7.07
CA VAL A 102 -17.80 7.72 -7.08
C VAL A 102 -19.29 8.02 -6.93
N TYR A 103 -19.67 8.85 -5.97
CA TYR A 103 -21.07 9.21 -5.73
C TYR A 103 -21.70 9.85 -6.96
N LYS A 104 -21.00 10.82 -7.57
CA LYS A 104 -21.50 11.51 -8.75
C LYS A 104 -21.59 10.62 -9.98
N ASN A 105 -20.53 9.85 -10.26
CA ASN A 105 -20.40 9.15 -11.55
C ASN A 105 -20.97 7.72 -11.53
N ILE A 106 -21.08 7.10 -10.36
CA ILE A 106 -21.58 5.71 -10.22
C ILE A 106 -22.96 5.71 -9.57
N PHE A 107 -23.15 6.47 -8.49
CA PHE A 107 -24.43 6.48 -7.76
C PHE A 107 -25.41 7.56 -8.22
N GLY A 108 -25.00 8.49 -9.09
CA GLY A 108 -25.83 9.60 -9.53
C GLY A 108 -26.23 10.56 -8.41
N ARG A 109 -25.42 10.63 -7.35
CA ARG A 109 -25.69 11.38 -6.11
C ARG A 109 -24.65 12.46 -5.89
N ILE A 110 -25.09 13.57 -5.30
CA ILE A 110 -24.22 14.68 -4.87
C ILE A 110 -24.13 14.79 -3.36
N ASP A 111 -25.03 14.12 -2.64
CA ASP A 111 -25.02 14.06 -1.19
C ASP A 111 -23.97 13.05 -0.71
N LEU A 112 -22.99 13.57 0.02
CA LEU A 112 -21.84 12.81 0.49
C LEU A 112 -22.16 12.12 1.83
N PRO A 113 -21.54 10.96 2.10
CA PRO A 113 -21.71 10.26 3.37
C PRO A 113 -21.09 11.07 4.53
N PRO A 114 -21.49 10.76 5.78
CA PRO A 114 -20.75 11.21 6.96
C PRO A 114 -19.27 10.77 6.88
N ILE A 115 -18.36 11.64 7.32
CA ILE A 115 -16.91 11.39 7.21
C ILE A 115 -16.48 10.15 8.02
N GLU A 116 -17.18 9.85 9.10
CA GLU A 116 -16.95 8.69 9.97
C GLU A 116 -17.17 7.38 9.22
N GLN A 117 -18.02 7.38 8.19
CA GLN A 117 -18.29 6.20 7.37
C GLN A 117 -17.05 5.75 6.60
N LEU A 118 -16.08 6.65 6.34
CA LEU A 118 -14.83 6.31 5.66
C LEU A 118 -13.92 5.41 6.52
N LEU A 119 -14.14 5.30 7.83
CA LEU A 119 -13.41 4.39 8.72
C LEU A 119 -13.99 2.97 8.73
N ASP A 120 -15.20 2.75 8.18
CA ASP A 120 -15.76 1.42 8.01
C ASP A 120 -15.00 0.67 6.90
N PRO A 121 -14.36 -0.48 7.18
CA PRO A 121 -13.56 -1.20 6.20
C PRO A 121 -14.34 -1.59 4.93
N GLN A 122 -15.60 -2.00 5.09
CA GLN A 122 -16.43 -2.42 3.96
C GLN A 122 -16.75 -1.23 3.06
N PHE A 123 -17.21 -0.13 3.63
CA PHE A 123 -17.45 1.11 2.91
C PHE A 123 -16.18 1.62 2.23
N ASN A 124 -15.07 1.70 2.97
CA ASN A 124 -13.80 2.23 2.47
C ASN A 124 -13.27 1.44 1.26
N ILE A 125 -13.22 0.11 1.35
CA ILE A 125 -12.80 -0.75 0.24
C ILE A 125 -13.80 -0.65 -0.92
N SER A 126 -15.10 -0.57 -0.65
CA SER A 126 -16.11 -0.43 -1.69
C SER A 126 -15.92 0.84 -2.52
N ILE A 127 -15.67 1.98 -1.87
CA ILE A 127 -15.47 3.26 -2.55
C ILE A 127 -14.11 3.30 -3.26
N GLY A 128 -13.03 2.87 -2.60
CA GLY A 128 -11.70 2.88 -3.23
C GLY A 128 -11.63 1.98 -4.46
N SER A 129 -12.23 0.78 -4.40
CA SER A 129 -12.32 -0.12 -5.57
C SER A 129 -13.24 0.42 -6.67
N ALA A 130 -14.37 1.04 -6.31
CA ALA A 130 -15.23 1.72 -7.27
C ALA A 130 -14.52 2.91 -7.95
N TYR A 131 -13.67 3.62 -7.21
CA TYR A 131 -12.85 4.71 -7.76
C TYR A 131 -11.80 4.20 -8.76
N LEU A 132 -11.11 3.10 -8.46
CA LEU A 132 -10.21 2.43 -9.41
C LEU A 132 -10.95 2.01 -10.69
N ASN A 133 -12.14 1.44 -10.56
CA ASN A 133 -12.97 1.07 -11.71
C ASN A 133 -13.44 2.29 -12.50
N LEU A 134 -13.83 3.39 -11.82
CA LEU A 134 -14.15 4.65 -12.48
C LEU A 134 -12.96 5.15 -13.29
N ILE A 135 -11.74 5.10 -12.74
CA ILE A 135 -10.52 5.48 -13.47
C ILE A 135 -10.36 4.63 -14.73
N SER A 136 -10.46 3.31 -14.57
CA SER A 136 -10.35 2.32 -15.65
C SER A 136 -11.35 2.57 -16.77
N THR A 137 -12.62 2.75 -16.43
CA THR A 137 -13.76 2.77 -17.37
C THR A 137 -14.07 4.16 -17.91
N LYS A 138 -13.68 5.24 -17.23
CA LYS A 138 -13.91 6.61 -17.68
C LYS A 138 -12.70 7.20 -18.38
N TYR A 139 -11.52 7.10 -17.78
CA TYR A 139 -10.31 7.77 -18.29
C TYR A 139 -9.45 6.86 -19.16
N PHE A 140 -9.44 5.55 -18.90
CA PHE A 140 -8.56 4.58 -19.56
C PHE A 140 -9.31 3.50 -20.35
N LYS A 141 -10.56 3.78 -20.72
CA LYS A 141 -11.44 2.83 -21.41
C LYS A 141 -10.78 2.28 -22.70
N ASP A 142 -10.12 3.17 -23.45
CA ASP A 142 -9.55 2.88 -24.77
C ASP A 142 -8.11 2.35 -24.70
N ILE A 143 -7.52 2.22 -23.50
CA ILE A 143 -6.23 1.52 -23.34
C ILE A 143 -6.50 0.01 -23.48
N LYS A 144 -5.83 -0.64 -24.43
CA LYS A 144 -6.18 -2.02 -24.83
C LYS A 144 -5.42 -3.08 -24.02
N ASN A 145 -4.12 -2.87 -23.82
CA ASN A 145 -3.30 -3.83 -23.10
C ASN A 145 -3.65 -3.80 -21.59
N PRO A 146 -4.02 -4.93 -20.96
CA PRO A 146 -4.47 -4.96 -19.57
C PRO A 146 -3.37 -4.61 -18.58
N GLN A 147 -2.12 -5.00 -18.83
CA GLN A 147 -0.98 -4.67 -17.98
C GLN A 147 -0.64 -3.18 -18.07
N THR A 148 -0.62 -2.62 -19.29
CA THR A 148 -0.50 -1.17 -19.51
C THR A 148 -1.59 -0.40 -18.79
N LYS A 149 -2.85 -0.87 -18.89
CA LYS A 149 -3.98 -0.25 -18.19
C LYS A 149 -3.82 -0.32 -16.68
N GLU A 150 -3.35 -1.44 -16.13
CA GLU A 150 -3.06 -1.59 -14.70
C GLU A 150 -2.03 -0.55 -14.23
N TYR A 151 -0.92 -0.36 -14.96
CA TYR A 151 0.09 0.65 -14.63
C TYR A 151 -0.47 2.07 -14.65
N CYS A 152 -1.30 2.40 -15.65
CA CYS A 152 -1.97 3.70 -15.71
C CYS A 152 -2.95 3.90 -14.54
N ILE A 153 -3.72 2.87 -14.16
CA ILE A 153 -4.64 2.92 -13.01
C ILE A 153 -3.88 3.16 -11.70
N ILE A 154 -2.78 2.43 -11.46
CA ILE A 154 -1.93 2.62 -10.27
C ILE A 154 -1.43 4.06 -10.20
N ALA A 155 -0.87 4.57 -11.30
CA ALA A 155 -0.35 5.93 -11.36
C ALA A 155 -1.46 6.97 -11.12
N ALA A 156 -2.64 6.76 -11.72
CA ALA A 156 -3.75 7.68 -11.63
C ALA A 156 -4.44 7.70 -10.26
N TYR A 157 -4.38 6.62 -9.50
CA TYR A 157 -4.93 6.59 -8.15
C TYR A 157 -4.23 7.62 -7.23
N ASN A 158 -2.92 7.79 -7.40
CA ASN A 158 -2.13 8.74 -6.61
C ASN A 158 -1.95 10.11 -7.29
N ALA A 159 -1.65 10.15 -8.59
CA ALA A 159 -1.33 11.40 -9.31
C ALA A 159 -2.52 11.98 -10.09
N GLY A 160 -3.61 11.24 -10.24
CA GLY A 160 -4.77 11.61 -11.04
C GLY A 160 -4.63 11.27 -12.53
N ALA A 161 -5.74 10.82 -13.13
CA ALA A 161 -5.75 10.33 -14.51
C ALA A 161 -5.36 11.39 -15.56
N GLY A 162 -5.68 12.66 -15.30
CA GLY A 162 -5.29 13.76 -16.19
C GLY A 162 -3.78 13.95 -16.27
N GLU A 163 -3.06 13.74 -15.17
CA GLU A 163 -1.61 13.86 -15.13
C GLU A 163 -0.93 12.67 -15.84
N VAL A 164 -1.47 11.47 -15.63
CA VAL A 164 -1.06 10.27 -16.36
C VAL A 164 -1.17 10.47 -17.87
N LEU A 165 -2.30 10.97 -18.37
CA LEU A 165 -2.44 11.24 -19.82
C LEU A 165 -1.47 12.32 -20.30
N ARG A 166 -1.31 13.41 -19.53
CA ARG A 166 -0.37 14.51 -19.85
C ARG A 166 1.09 14.07 -19.92
N THR A 167 1.45 12.95 -19.30
CA THR A 167 2.79 12.35 -19.43
C THR A 167 3.09 11.92 -20.87
N PHE A 168 2.05 11.62 -21.67
CA PHE A 168 2.18 11.16 -23.05
C PHE A 168 1.78 12.24 -24.07
N SER A 169 0.70 12.98 -23.82
CA SER A 169 0.31 14.15 -24.62
C SER A 169 -0.67 15.05 -23.86
N SER A 170 -0.70 16.34 -24.17
CA SER A 170 -1.73 17.26 -23.69
C SER A 170 -3.12 16.94 -24.26
N ASN A 171 -3.18 16.30 -25.43
CA ASN A 171 -4.41 15.78 -26.02
C ASN A 171 -4.70 14.37 -25.50
N LYS A 172 -5.89 14.17 -24.90
CA LYS A 172 -6.26 12.89 -24.26
C LYS A 172 -6.36 11.72 -25.23
N ILE A 173 -6.87 11.94 -26.45
CA ILE A 173 -7.04 10.90 -27.47
C ILE A 173 -5.66 10.50 -28.01
N GLU A 174 -4.81 11.50 -28.27
CA GLU A 174 -3.44 11.26 -28.69
C GLU A 174 -2.64 10.53 -27.61
N ALA A 175 -2.76 10.93 -26.34
CA ALA A 175 -2.11 10.27 -25.22
C ALA A 175 -2.46 8.77 -25.17
N GLN A 176 -3.75 8.43 -25.29
CA GLN A 176 -4.19 7.03 -25.36
C GLN A 176 -3.66 6.30 -26.60
N THR A 177 -3.56 6.99 -27.74
CA THR A 177 -2.96 6.44 -28.96
C THR A 177 -1.49 6.11 -28.76
N ILE A 178 -0.71 7.02 -28.17
CA ILE A 178 0.70 6.82 -27.83
C ILE A 178 0.83 5.63 -26.86
N ILE A 179 0.04 5.60 -25.79
CA ILE A 179 0.06 4.51 -24.81
C ILE A 179 -0.21 3.15 -25.47
N ASN A 180 -1.18 3.08 -26.38
CA ASN A 180 -1.54 1.83 -27.07
C ASN A 180 -0.49 1.37 -28.09
N ASN A 181 0.39 2.26 -28.53
CA ASN A 181 1.46 1.95 -29.48
C ASN A 181 2.81 1.64 -28.80
N GLN A 182 2.83 1.58 -27.46
CA GLN A 182 4.02 1.26 -26.66
C GLN A 182 3.88 -0.10 -25.99
N MET A 183 5.01 -0.76 -25.74
CA MET A 183 5.03 -1.96 -24.91
C MET A 183 4.73 -1.62 -23.43
N PRO A 184 4.17 -2.55 -22.63
CA PRO A 184 3.91 -2.30 -21.21
C PRO A 184 5.13 -1.77 -20.43
N ASP A 185 6.32 -2.29 -20.70
CA ASP A 185 7.56 -1.86 -20.02
C ASP A 185 7.98 -0.44 -20.41
N GLU A 186 7.74 -0.02 -21.66
CA GLU A 186 7.99 1.35 -22.11
C GLU A 186 7.03 2.33 -21.45
N VAL A 187 5.74 1.98 -21.37
CA VAL A 187 4.74 2.78 -20.66
C VAL A 187 5.11 2.89 -19.19
N LEU A 188 5.49 1.77 -18.55
CA LEU A 188 5.92 1.76 -17.16
C LEU A 188 7.16 2.65 -16.94
N ALA A 189 8.16 2.55 -17.81
CA ALA A 189 9.35 3.38 -17.75
C ALA A 189 9.01 4.87 -17.90
N ASN A 190 8.14 5.23 -18.85
CA ASN A 190 7.66 6.60 -19.05
C ASN A 190 6.93 7.11 -17.80
N LEU A 191 6.01 6.34 -17.21
CA LEU A 191 5.32 6.73 -15.98
C LEU A 191 6.29 6.91 -14.81
N LYS A 192 7.27 6.02 -14.65
CA LYS A 192 8.25 6.07 -13.54
C LYS A 192 9.33 7.14 -13.70
N THR A 193 9.46 7.77 -14.86
CA THR A 193 10.51 8.76 -15.13
C THR A 193 9.97 10.15 -15.50
N LYS A 194 8.85 10.21 -16.22
CA LYS A 194 8.31 11.45 -16.83
C LYS A 194 7.05 11.98 -16.15
N LEU A 195 6.34 11.18 -15.35
CA LEU A 195 5.20 11.67 -14.58
C LEU A 195 5.66 12.81 -13.69
N MET A 196 5.01 13.97 -13.74
CA MET A 196 5.49 15.19 -13.06
C MET A 196 5.53 15.01 -11.53
N ASN A 197 4.51 14.38 -10.97
CA ASN A 197 4.37 14.07 -9.57
C ASN A 197 5.35 12.99 -9.13
N GLU A 198 6.35 13.38 -8.33
CA GLU A 198 7.36 12.47 -7.79
C GLU A 198 6.76 11.42 -6.85
N GLN A 199 5.77 11.80 -6.03
CA GLN A 199 5.08 10.84 -5.18
C GLN A 199 4.38 9.78 -6.03
N GLY A 200 3.76 10.19 -7.15
CA GLY A 200 3.16 9.28 -8.13
C GLY A 200 4.17 8.29 -8.71
N ARG A 201 5.38 8.76 -9.09
CA ARG A 201 6.45 7.89 -9.59
C ARG A 201 6.84 6.82 -8.56
N ARG A 202 7.05 7.24 -7.31
CA ARG A 202 7.39 6.34 -6.18
C ARG A 202 6.24 5.39 -5.85
N TYR A 203 5.01 5.88 -5.93
CA TYR A 203 3.81 5.11 -5.64
C TYR A 203 3.66 3.91 -6.57
N ILE A 204 3.92 4.08 -7.87
CA ILE A 204 3.90 2.97 -8.84
C ILE A 204 4.84 1.85 -8.40
N GLN A 205 6.08 2.18 -8.05
CA GLN A 205 7.06 1.20 -7.59
C GLN A 205 6.57 0.46 -6.33
N LYS A 206 6.12 1.21 -5.32
CA LYS A 206 5.64 0.63 -4.05
C LYS A 206 4.49 -0.36 -4.25
N VAL A 207 3.53 -0.04 -5.12
CA VAL A 207 2.38 -0.91 -5.37
C VAL A 207 2.79 -2.18 -6.12
N LEU A 208 3.67 -2.06 -7.11
CA LEU A 208 4.16 -3.24 -7.84
C LEU A 208 4.97 -4.18 -6.92
N ASP A 209 5.84 -3.62 -6.07
CA ASP A 209 6.60 -4.41 -5.10
C ASP A 209 5.69 -5.10 -4.08
N ALA A 210 4.70 -4.37 -3.55
CA ALA A 210 3.72 -4.92 -2.62
C ALA A 210 2.89 -6.04 -3.26
N LYS A 211 2.51 -5.89 -4.54
CA LYS A 211 1.77 -6.92 -5.29
C LYS A 211 2.61 -8.19 -5.46
N ASN A 212 3.87 -8.05 -5.88
CA ASN A 212 4.80 -9.17 -6.01
C ASN A 212 5.04 -9.90 -4.67
N GLU A 213 5.18 -9.16 -3.57
CA GLU A 213 5.34 -9.73 -2.23
C GLU A 213 4.10 -10.53 -1.80
N LEU A 214 2.90 -10.02 -2.10
CA LEU A 214 1.64 -10.71 -1.78
C LEU A 214 1.44 -11.97 -2.64
N GLU A 215 1.79 -11.92 -3.92
CA GLU A 215 1.71 -13.05 -4.84
C GLU A 215 2.67 -14.18 -4.45
N THR A 216 3.90 -13.84 -4.06
CA THR A 216 4.90 -14.82 -3.58
C THR A 216 4.49 -15.45 -2.24
N LYS A 217 3.96 -14.67 -1.30
CA LYS A 217 3.41 -15.20 -0.03
C LYS A 217 2.21 -16.11 -0.22
N ASN A 218 1.33 -15.82 -1.17
CA ASN A 218 0.19 -16.69 -1.46
C ASN A 218 0.62 -17.99 -2.17
N SER A 219 1.64 -17.93 -3.03
CA SER A 219 2.20 -19.12 -3.70
C SER A 219 2.88 -20.07 -2.71
N THR A 220 3.62 -19.54 -1.73
CA THR A 220 4.33 -20.34 -0.70
C THR A 220 3.42 -20.92 0.37
N ARG A 221 2.20 -20.39 0.55
CA ARG A 221 1.17 -20.95 1.44
C ARG A 221 0.35 -22.09 0.82
N SER A 222 0.54 -22.37 -0.48
CA SER A 222 -0.13 -23.45 -1.21
C SER A 222 0.81 -24.61 -1.65
N PRO A 223 1.65 -25.24 -0.80
CA PRO A 223 2.34 -26.47 -1.15
C PRO A 223 1.70 -27.68 -0.44
N ASN A 224 0.49 -28.07 -0.85
CA ASN A 224 -0.10 -29.42 -0.73
C ASN A 224 -1.63 -29.34 -0.80
N ARG A 225 -2.21 -29.51 -1.99
CA ARG A 225 -3.51 -30.20 -2.14
C ARG A 225 -3.65 -31.06 -3.40
N ASP A 226 -2.71 -31.04 -4.35
CA ASP A 226 -2.84 -31.84 -5.59
C ASP A 226 -1.55 -32.55 -6.03
N SER A 227 -0.84 -33.22 -5.12
CA SER A 227 0.06 -34.33 -5.49
C SER A 227 -0.70 -35.65 -5.44
N PHE A 228 -1.82 -35.73 -6.17
CA PHE A 228 -2.34 -37.03 -6.59
C PHE A 228 -1.38 -37.58 -7.64
N ILE A 229 -0.51 -38.48 -7.19
CA ILE A 229 0.27 -39.36 -8.04
C ILE A 229 -0.75 -40.13 -8.90
N PHE A 230 -0.83 -39.81 -10.19
CA PHE A 230 -1.37 -40.74 -11.18
C PHE A 230 -0.39 -41.92 -11.25
N VAL A 231 -0.64 -42.95 -10.45
CA VAL A 231 -0.03 -44.26 -10.66
C VAL A 231 -0.67 -44.81 -11.93
N ASN A 232 0.11 -44.83 -13.01
CA ASN A 232 -0.30 -45.40 -14.28
C ASN A 232 -0.44 -46.93 -14.11
N PRO A 233 -1.65 -47.54 -14.15
CA PRO A 233 -1.82 -48.95 -13.89
C PRO A 233 -1.71 -49.72 -15.20
N LEU A 234 -0.54 -49.68 -15.84
CA LEU A 234 -0.17 -50.61 -16.92
C LEU A 234 1.34 -50.85 -16.87
N ASN A 235 1.77 -51.65 -15.90
CA ASN A 235 2.96 -52.49 -16.07
C ASN A 235 2.97 -53.67 -15.07
N ARG A 236 2.16 -54.69 -15.38
CA ARG A 236 2.40 -56.14 -15.25
C ARG A 236 1.07 -56.89 -15.32
#